data_AF-A0A7S2YWC2-F1
#
_entry.id   AF-A0A7S2YWC2-F1
#
_cell.length_a   1.000
_cell.length_b   1.000
_cell.length_c   1.000
_cell.angle_alpha   90.00
_cell.angle_beta   90.00
_cell.angle_gamma   90.00
#
_symmetry.space_group_name_H-M   'P 1'
#
loop_
_entity.id
_entity.type
_entity.pdbx_description
1 polymer ?
#
loop_
_entity_poly.entity_id
_entity_poly.type
_entity_poly.pdbx_seq_one_letter_code
_entity_poly.pdbx_strand_id
1 'polypeptide(L)'
;DIVEAFATAVAEYAKLRGFAASSAEAAQSVVLMVVQDGERNILDQRILEQELWTRHGVRMARKTLRQLREEALLNESDGVLRLGEGGPEVAVTYLRAGYSPDDYETSAEWEARVMLEQSQAFKCPSIGYQLAGAKKVQQFLAEENALEKLVPTRPEECAQLRKCFAKLWGLDDLSDASTQEVVSHAKANPHLYVLKPQREGGGNNVYDEELA
;
A
#
# COMPACT_ATOMS: atom_id res chain seq x y z
N ASP A 1 -1.60 13.19 12.58
CA ASP A 1 -0.49 12.37 12.06
C ASP A 1 -1.04 10.95 11.82
N ILE A 2 -0.21 9.96 11.46
CA ILE A 2 -0.68 8.58 11.25
C ILE A 2 -1.15 7.89 12.56
N VAL A 3 -0.60 8.29 13.72
CA VAL A 3 -0.99 7.76 15.04
C VAL A 3 -2.43 8.13 15.35
N GLU A 4 -2.78 9.40 15.19
CA GLU A 4 -4.16 9.89 15.36
C GLU A 4 -5.13 9.23 14.37
N ALA A 5 -4.70 9.03 13.12
CA ALA A 5 -5.53 8.39 12.11
C ALA A 5 -5.85 6.93 12.48
N PHE A 6 -4.86 6.18 13.00
CA PHE A 6 -5.07 4.82 13.49
C PHE A 6 -5.97 4.78 14.71
N ALA A 7 -5.75 5.65 15.71
CA ALA A 7 -6.63 5.71 16.88
C ALA A 7 -8.09 6.02 16.49
N THR A 8 -8.28 6.96 15.56
CA THR A 8 -9.60 7.30 15.02
C THR A 8 -10.22 6.10 14.28
N ALA A 9 -9.46 5.42 13.43
CA ALA A 9 -9.95 4.26 12.69
C ALA A 9 -10.34 3.09 13.62
N VAL A 10 -9.59 2.85 14.71
CA VAL A 10 -9.97 1.85 15.72
C VAL A 10 -11.26 2.25 16.43
N ALA A 11 -11.42 3.53 16.79
CA ALA A 11 -12.64 4.01 17.41
C ALA A 11 -13.86 3.89 16.47
N GLU A 12 -13.70 4.21 15.19
CA GLU A 12 -14.76 4.03 14.18
C GLU A 12 -15.07 2.55 13.94
N TYR A 13 -14.06 1.68 13.89
CA TYR A 13 -14.26 0.24 13.81
C TYR A 13 -15.10 -0.27 15.00
N ALA A 14 -14.78 0.15 16.22
CA ALA A 14 -15.55 -0.24 17.41
C ALA A 14 -17.02 0.20 17.33
N LYS A 15 -17.30 1.40 16.79
CA LYS A 15 -18.68 1.87 16.56
C LYS A 15 -19.41 1.01 15.53
N LEU A 16 -18.76 0.67 14.42
CA LEU A 16 -19.33 -0.21 13.37
C LEU A 16 -19.64 -1.60 13.92
N ARG A 17 -18.84 -2.09 14.87
CA ARG A 17 -19.07 -3.36 15.57
C ARG A 17 -20.16 -3.27 16.66
N GLY A 18 -20.65 -2.07 16.97
CA GLY A 18 -21.62 -1.86 18.04
C GLY A 18 -21.04 -2.05 19.45
N PHE A 19 -19.71 -1.98 19.59
CA PHE A 19 -19.08 -2.04 20.91
C PHE A 19 -19.37 -0.75 21.68
N ALA A 20 -19.70 -0.86 22.97
CA ALA A 20 -19.77 0.32 23.83
C ALA A 20 -18.36 0.91 23.98
N ALA A 21 -18.24 2.24 24.07
CA ALA A 21 -16.96 2.96 24.09
C ALA A 21 -15.99 2.54 25.22
N SER A 22 -16.48 1.81 26.23
CA SER A 22 -15.70 1.28 27.36
C SER A 22 -15.82 -0.24 27.52
N SER A 23 -16.31 -0.98 26.50
CA SER A 23 -16.45 -2.43 26.61
C SER A 23 -15.09 -3.12 26.53
N ALA A 24 -15.00 -4.28 27.18
CA ALA A 24 -13.81 -5.12 27.07
C ALA A 24 -13.58 -5.58 25.62
N GLU A 25 -14.63 -5.70 24.80
CA GLU A 25 -14.49 -6.03 23.37
C GLU A 25 -13.92 -4.88 22.53
N ALA A 26 -14.25 -3.62 22.83
CA ALA A 26 -13.60 -2.46 22.19
C ALA A 26 -12.09 -2.42 22.50
N ALA A 27 -11.71 -2.76 23.73
CA ALA A 27 -10.31 -2.89 24.15
C ALA A 27 -9.60 -4.12 23.54
N GLN A 28 -10.32 -5.00 22.86
CA GLN A 28 -9.78 -6.16 22.13
C GLN A 28 -9.51 -5.87 20.65
N SER A 29 -9.74 -4.66 20.15
CA SER A 29 -9.38 -4.31 18.78
C SER A 29 -7.92 -3.84 18.68
N VAL A 30 -7.22 -4.21 17.61
CA VAL A 30 -5.81 -3.87 17.39
C VAL A 30 -5.55 -3.30 16.00
N VAL A 31 -4.48 -2.53 15.90
CA VAL A 31 -3.83 -2.24 14.62
C VAL A 31 -2.86 -3.36 14.30
N LEU A 32 -3.02 -4.02 13.16
CA LEU A 32 -2.10 -5.02 12.65
C LEU A 32 -1.10 -4.36 11.71
N MET A 33 0.17 -4.34 12.06
CA MET A 33 1.26 -3.98 11.15
C MET A 33 1.78 -5.25 10.46
N VAL A 34 1.63 -5.30 9.14
CA VAL A 34 2.19 -6.37 8.30
C VAL A 34 3.63 -6.02 7.97
N VAL A 35 4.58 -6.86 8.35
CA VAL A 35 6.02 -6.57 8.25
C VAL A 35 6.76 -7.63 7.43
N GLN A 36 7.94 -7.27 6.90
CA GLN A 36 8.80 -8.21 6.20
C GLN A 36 9.46 -9.15 7.21
N ASP A 37 9.80 -10.35 6.76
CA ASP A 37 10.68 -11.22 7.55
C ASP A 37 12.09 -10.61 7.63
N GLY A 38 12.69 -10.60 8.81
CA GLY A 38 14.01 -10.00 9.02
C GLY A 38 14.10 -8.47 8.83
N GLU A 39 12.99 -7.72 9.01
CA GLU A 39 12.95 -6.25 8.89
C GLU A 39 14.08 -5.55 9.66
N ARG A 40 14.89 -4.75 8.94
CA ARG A 40 16.05 -4.03 9.50
C ARG A 40 15.68 -2.64 10.03
N ASN A 41 14.63 -2.02 9.47
CA ASN A 41 14.13 -0.72 9.88
C ASN A 41 13.06 -0.83 10.99
N ILE A 42 13.31 -1.68 11.98
CA ILE A 42 12.36 -1.96 13.06
C ILE A 42 12.15 -0.77 13.99
N LEU A 43 13.14 0.10 14.16
CA LEU A 43 13.08 1.23 15.10
C LEU A 43 12.00 2.24 14.71
N ASP A 44 11.95 2.63 13.44
CA ASP A 44 10.89 3.49 12.88
C ASP A 44 9.49 2.95 13.20
N GLN A 45 9.32 1.64 13.03
CA GLN A 45 8.04 0.98 13.26
C GLN A 45 7.69 0.83 14.75
N ARG A 46 8.68 0.62 15.62
CA ARG A 46 8.50 0.51 17.08
C ARG A 46 8.12 1.83 17.72
N ILE A 47 8.66 2.94 17.20
CA ILE A 47 8.25 4.28 17.65
C ILE A 47 6.75 4.48 17.39
N LEU A 48 6.26 4.08 16.22
CA LEU A 48 4.84 4.17 15.90
C LEU A 48 3.95 3.35 16.85
N GLU A 49 4.35 2.11 17.15
CA GLU A 49 3.68 1.24 18.14
C GLU A 49 3.65 1.89 19.52
N GLN A 50 4.78 2.44 19.99
CA GLN A 50 4.88 3.07 21.30
C GLN A 50 4.05 4.36 21.40
N GLU A 51 4.07 5.20 20.36
CA GLU A 51 3.28 6.43 20.31
C GLU A 51 1.78 6.12 20.32
N LEU A 52 1.34 5.14 19.54
CA LEU A 52 -0.07 4.71 19.50
C LEU A 52 -0.55 4.21 20.87
N TRP A 53 0.28 3.44 21.57
CA TRP A 53 -0.01 3.01 22.93
C TRP A 53 -0.02 4.17 23.92
N THR A 54 1.01 5.01 23.91
CA THR A 54 1.20 6.07 24.91
C THR A 54 0.14 7.16 24.81
N ARG A 55 -0.25 7.52 23.59
CA ARG A 55 -1.21 8.61 23.34
C ARG A 55 -2.66 8.15 23.39
N HIS A 56 -2.96 6.91 23.01
CA HIS A 56 -4.34 6.44 22.80
C HIS A 56 -4.68 5.10 23.47
N GLY A 57 -3.72 4.40 24.06
CA GLY A 57 -3.94 3.07 24.64
C GLY A 57 -4.32 1.99 23.61
N VAL A 58 -4.11 2.26 22.32
CA VAL A 58 -4.41 1.33 21.23
C VAL A 58 -3.22 0.41 21.02
N ARG A 59 -3.47 -0.90 20.99
CA ARG A 59 -2.43 -1.92 20.79
C ARG A 59 -2.13 -2.11 19.32
N MET A 60 -0.85 -2.36 19.03
CA MET A 60 -0.40 -2.78 17.70
C MET A 60 0.17 -4.20 17.77
N ALA A 61 -0.25 -5.06 16.85
CA ALA A 61 0.35 -6.36 16.61
C ALA A 61 1.25 -6.29 15.37
N ARG A 62 2.34 -7.06 15.36
CA ARG A 62 3.26 -7.16 14.22
C ARG A 62 3.31 -8.60 13.74
N LYS A 63 3.00 -8.84 12.47
CA LYS A 63 3.02 -10.19 11.88
C LYS A 63 3.52 -10.13 10.44
N THR A 64 4.21 -11.17 10.01
CA THR A 64 4.48 -11.39 8.58
C THR A 64 3.23 -11.96 7.89
N LEU A 65 3.16 -11.89 6.55
CA LEU A 65 2.07 -12.53 5.80
C LEU A 65 2.00 -14.03 6.07
N ARG A 66 3.14 -14.70 6.23
CA ARG A 66 3.20 -16.13 6.58
C ARG A 66 2.58 -16.43 7.94
N GLN A 67 2.97 -15.69 8.97
CA GLN A 67 2.39 -15.85 10.32
C GLN A 67 0.89 -15.57 10.32
N LEU A 68 0.43 -14.59 9.54
CA LEU A 68 -1.01 -14.33 9.39
C LEU A 68 -1.73 -15.51 8.78
N ARG A 69 -1.14 -16.17 7.78
CA ARG A 69 -1.76 -17.36 7.20
C ARG A 69 -1.92 -18.50 8.19
N GLU A 70 -0.96 -18.64 9.12
CA GLU A 70 -0.92 -19.71 10.12
C GLU A 70 -1.84 -19.43 11.32
N GLU A 71 -1.92 -18.17 11.77
CA GLU A 71 -2.54 -17.81 13.05
C GLU A 71 -3.84 -17.01 12.92
N ALA A 72 -4.04 -16.28 11.82
CA ALA A 72 -5.19 -15.39 11.69
C ALA A 72 -6.42 -16.15 11.21
N LEU A 73 -7.58 -15.75 11.74
CA LEU A 73 -8.88 -16.36 11.45
C LEU A 73 -9.82 -15.29 10.92
N LEU A 74 -10.28 -15.47 9.68
CA LEU A 74 -11.34 -14.66 9.09
C LEU A 74 -12.68 -15.38 9.30
N ASN A 75 -13.61 -14.75 9.99
CA ASN A 75 -14.98 -15.23 10.07
C ASN A 75 -15.71 -14.88 8.77
N GLU A 76 -16.09 -15.88 7.97
CA GLU A 76 -16.74 -15.66 6.68
C GLU A 76 -18.14 -15.04 6.79
N SER A 77 -18.83 -15.22 7.92
CA SER A 77 -20.21 -14.73 8.11
C SER A 77 -20.28 -13.23 8.35
N ASP A 78 -19.30 -12.66 9.05
CA ASP A 78 -19.25 -11.24 9.39
C ASP A 78 -17.95 -10.56 8.94
N GLY A 79 -17.06 -11.23 8.20
CA GLY A 79 -15.83 -10.65 7.65
C GLY A 79 -14.81 -10.18 8.70
N VAL A 80 -14.95 -10.58 9.96
CA VAL A 80 -14.04 -10.15 11.02
C VAL A 80 -12.77 -10.96 11.00
N LEU A 81 -11.64 -10.26 11.01
CA LEU A 81 -10.33 -10.86 11.14
C LEU A 81 -9.89 -10.85 12.61
N ARG A 82 -9.43 -11.99 13.11
CA ARG A 82 -8.87 -12.16 14.45
C ARG A 82 -7.47 -12.74 14.42
N LEU A 83 -6.64 -12.37 15.38
CA LEU A 83 -5.31 -12.94 15.56
C LEU A 83 -5.37 -14.12 16.52
N GLY A 84 -5.67 -15.32 15.99
CA GLY A 84 -5.85 -16.54 16.77
C GLY A 84 -7.27 -16.72 17.33
N GLU A 85 -7.56 -17.93 17.81
CA GLU A 85 -8.84 -18.27 18.43
C GLU A 85 -9.02 -17.51 19.76
N GLY A 86 -10.14 -16.79 19.90
CA GLY A 86 -10.37 -15.90 21.04
C GLY A 86 -9.44 -14.68 21.10
N GLY A 87 -8.61 -14.49 20.07
CA GLY A 87 -7.68 -13.37 19.96
C GLY A 87 -8.35 -12.03 19.61
N PRO A 88 -7.56 -10.94 19.59
CA PRO A 88 -8.06 -9.61 19.29
C PRO A 88 -8.58 -9.49 17.86
N GLU A 89 -9.58 -8.62 17.66
CA GLU A 89 -10.06 -8.26 16.33
C GLU A 89 -9.11 -7.27 15.67
N VAL A 90 -8.88 -7.42 14.37
CA VAL A 90 -8.07 -6.49 13.59
C VAL A 90 -8.96 -5.37 13.06
N ALA A 91 -8.76 -4.17 13.59
CA ALA A 91 -9.50 -2.98 13.15
C ALA A 91 -8.83 -2.29 11.96
N VAL A 92 -7.49 -2.31 11.90
CA VAL A 92 -6.70 -1.67 10.85
C VAL A 92 -5.57 -2.61 10.44
N THR A 93 -5.36 -2.79 9.15
CA THR A 93 -4.19 -3.45 8.58
C THR A 93 -3.27 -2.40 7.97
N TYR A 94 -2.10 -2.20 8.56
CA TYR A 94 -1.06 -1.30 8.09
C TYR A 94 0.07 -2.09 7.40
N LEU A 95 0.19 -1.96 6.09
CA LEU A 95 1.18 -2.69 5.33
C LEU A 95 2.52 -1.95 5.32
N ARG A 96 3.52 -2.56 5.96
CA ARG A 96 4.96 -2.26 5.85
C ARG A 96 5.71 -3.35 5.07
N ALA A 97 4.97 -4.23 4.41
CA ALA A 97 5.42 -5.31 3.53
C ALA A 97 4.34 -5.58 2.47
N GLY A 98 4.58 -6.53 1.59
CA GLY A 98 3.66 -6.92 0.53
C GLY A 98 3.71 -5.98 -0.69
N TYR A 99 4.79 -5.19 -0.81
CA TYR A 99 5.05 -4.29 -1.93
C TYR A 99 6.14 -4.83 -2.88
N SER A 100 6.95 -5.80 -2.45
CA SER A 100 7.87 -6.54 -3.32
C SER A 100 7.33 -7.96 -3.57
N PRO A 101 7.52 -8.53 -4.76
CA PRO A 101 7.36 -9.97 -5.00
C PRO A 101 8.13 -10.85 -4.01
N ASP A 102 9.25 -10.36 -3.47
CA ASP A 102 10.07 -11.10 -2.49
C ASP A 102 9.34 -11.29 -1.15
N ASP A 103 8.26 -10.52 -0.90
CA ASP A 103 7.37 -10.72 0.26
C ASP A 103 6.38 -11.88 0.07
N TYR A 104 6.39 -12.53 -1.11
CA TYR A 104 5.44 -13.58 -1.50
C TYR A 104 6.17 -14.83 -2.02
N GLU A 105 6.96 -15.46 -1.16
CA GLU A 105 7.72 -16.67 -1.50
C GLU A 105 6.84 -17.87 -1.87
N THR A 106 5.64 -17.97 -1.27
CA THR A 106 4.72 -19.09 -1.46
C THR A 106 3.28 -18.60 -1.66
N SER A 107 2.33 -19.53 -1.88
CA SER A 107 0.90 -19.16 -1.96
C SER A 107 0.35 -18.68 -0.62
N ALA A 108 0.97 -19.04 0.51
CA ALA A 108 0.51 -18.68 1.84
C ALA A 108 0.42 -17.16 2.02
N GLU A 109 1.42 -16.43 1.53
CA GLU A 109 1.46 -14.97 1.63
C GLU A 109 0.39 -14.30 0.74
N TRP A 110 0.13 -14.87 -0.43
CA TRP A 110 -0.95 -14.43 -1.31
C TRP A 110 -2.33 -14.66 -0.67
N GLU A 111 -2.55 -15.84 -0.09
CA GLU A 111 -3.77 -16.19 0.63
C GLU A 111 -3.99 -15.26 1.83
N ALA A 112 -2.94 -14.99 2.61
CA ALA A 112 -3.01 -14.00 3.70
C ALA A 112 -3.36 -12.61 3.17
N ARG A 113 -2.75 -12.17 2.07
CA ARG A 113 -3.07 -10.86 1.47
C ARG A 113 -4.53 -10.76 1.03
N VAL A 114 -5.07 -11.81 0.40
CA VAL A 114 -6.49 -11.88 0.02
C VAL A 114 -7.39 -11.83 1.26
N MET A 115 -7.06 -12.60 2.30
CA MET A 115 -7.79 -12.60 3.58
C MET A 115 -7.83 -11.20 4.20
N LEU A 116 -6.70 -10.47 4.21
CA LEU A 116 -6.64 -9.10 4.70
C LEU A 116 -7.60 -8.18 3.92
N GLU A 117 -7.57 -8.23 2.58
CA GLU A 117 -8.42 -7.37 1.75
C GLU A 117 -9.92 -7.72 1.89
N GLN A 118 -10.27 -9.00 2.05
CA GLN A 118 -11.64 -9.46 2.26
C GLN A 118 -12.20 -9.11 3.65
N SER A 119 -11.34 -8.88 4.64
CA SER A 119 -11.77 -8.52 5.99
C SER A 119 -12.41 -7.13 6.08
N GLN A 120 -13.21 -6.93 7.12
CA GLN A 120 -13.78 -5.63 7.49
C GLN A 120 -12.75 -4.62 8.03
N ALA A 121 -11.51 -5.04 8.31
CA ALA A 121 -10.47 -4.14 8.78
C ALA A 121 -10.27 -2.99 7.77
N PHE A 122 -9.92 -1.80 8.25
CA PHE A 122 -9.48 -0.71 7.39
C PHE A 122 -8.09 -1.02 6.84
N LYS A 123 -7.88 -0.94 5.52
CA LYS A 123 -6.58 -1.23 4.90
C LYS A 123 -5.78 0.06 4.69
N CYS A 124 -4.50 0.03 5.03
CA CYS A 124 -3.56 1.12 4.86
C CYS A 124 -2.26 0.61 4.20
N PRO A 125 -2.17 0.67 2.86
CA PRO A 125 -3.23 0.96 1.88
C PRO A 125 -4.10 -0.27 1.56
N SER A 126 -5.27 -0.04 0.94
CA SER A 126 -6.01 -1.11 0.25
C SER A 126 -5.31 -1.51 -1.05
N ILE A 127 -5.72 -2.65 -1.64
CA ILE A 127 -5.18 -3.08 -2.94
C ILE A 127 -5.38 -2.02 -4.03
N GLY A 128 -6.52 -1.31 -4.03
CA GLY A 128 -6.77 -0.21 -4.98
C GLY A 128 -5.81 0.96 -4.82
N TYR A 129 -5.51 1.35 -3.58
CA TYR A 129 -4.52 2.40 -3.29
C TYR A 129 -3.10 1.95 -3.62
N GLN A 130 -2.74 0.69 -3.38
CA GLN A 130 -1.45 0.15 -3.77
C GLN A 130 -1.27 0.18 -5.29
N LEU A 131 -2.28 -0.25 -6.06
CA LEU A 131 -2.25 -0.22 -7.52
C LEU A 131 -2.20 1.20 -8.08
N ALA A 132 -2.87 2.17 -7.44
CA ALA A 132 -2.79 3.57 -7.83
C ALA A 132 -1.36 4.16 -7.73
N GLY A 133 -0.50 3.57 -6.89
CA GLY A 133 0.92 3.94 -6.77
C GLY A 133 1.83 3.38 -7.88
N ALA A 134 1.31 2.52 -8.76
CA ALA A 134 2.12 1.90 -9.81
C ALA A 134 2.70 2.94 -10.79
N LYS A 135 3.92 2.68 -11.27
CA LYS A 135 4.62 3.56 -12.23
C LYS A 135 3.83 3.68 -13.54
N LYS A 136 3.09 2.64 -13.95
CA LYS A 136 2.18 2.70 -15.09
C LYS A 136 1.01 3.67 -14.86
N VAL A 137 0.41 3.67 -13.67
CA VAL A 137 -0.64 4.64 -13.32
C VAL A 137 -0.07 6.05 -13.30
N GLN A 138 1.13 6.25 -12.74
CA GLN A 138 1.82 7.54 -12.79
C GLN A 138 2.03 8.04 -14.23
N GLN A 139 2.46 7.17 -15.15
CA GLN A 139 2.63 7.51 -16.57
C GLN A 139 1.29 7.85 -17.23
N PHE A 140 0.26 7.03 -17.00
CA PHE A 140 -1.08 7.28 -17.54
C PHE A 140 -1.65 8.63 -17.08
N LEU A 141 -1.50 8.97 -15.80
CA LEU A 141 -1.96 10.26 -15.26
C LEU A 141 -1.25 11.45 -15.92
N ALA A 142 -0.03 11.28 -16.43
CA ALA A 142 0.70 12.33 -17.12
C ALA A 142 0.27 12.52 -18.58
N GLU A 143 -0.54 11.61 -19.13
CA GLU A 143 -1.10 11.75 -20.48
C GLU A 143 -2.04 12.96 -20.57
N GLU A 144 -2.23 13.44 -21.81
CA GLU A 144 -3.12 14.56 -22.06
C GLU A 144 -4.56 14.21 -21.67
N ASN A 145 -5.22 15.11 -20.94
CA ASN A 145 -6.60 14.97 -20.45
C ASN A 145 -6.87 13.78 -19.50
N ALA A 146 -5.88 12.99 -19.08
CA ALA A 146 -6.09 11.84 -18.20
C ALA A 146 -6.53 12.25 -16.79
N LEU A 147 -5.83 13.22 -16.18
CA LEU A 147 -6.20 13.78 -14.87
C LEU A 147 -7.60 14.42 -14.90
N GLU A 148 -7.86 15.22 -15.92
CA GLU A 148 -9.09 15.99 -16.07
C GLU A 148 -10.32 15.07 -16.21
N LYS A 149 -10.15 13.87 -16.78
CA LYS A 149 -11.21 12.85 -16.82
C LYS A 149 -11.51 12.25 -15.45
N LEU A 150 -10.51 12.13 -14.57
CA LEU A 150 -10.67 11.53 -13.24
C LEU A 150 -11.18 12.53 -12.19
N VAL A 151 -10.80 13.81 -12.33
CA VAL A 151 -11.20 14.89 -11.40
C VAL A 151 -11.73 16.11 -12.16
N PRO A 152 -12.83 15.96 -12.93
CA PRO A 152 -13.33 17.00 -13.84
C PRO A 152 -13.79 18.28 -13.13
N THR A 153 -14.08 18.19 -11.84
CA THR A 153 -14.55 19.33 -11.02
C THR A 153 -13.43 20.19 -10.47
N ARG A 154 -12.16 19.85 -10.73
CA ARG A 154 -10.98 20.50 -10.15
C ARG A 154 -9.92 20.89 -11.19
N PRO A 155 -10.26 21.71 -12.20
CA PRO A 155 -9.34 22.06 -13.29
C PRO A 155 -8.10 22.81 -12.82
N GLU A 156 -8.22 23.67 -11.80
CA GLU A 156 -7.08 24.41 -11.25
C GLU A 156 -6.07 23.48 -10.55
N GLU A 157 -6.55 22.48 -9.80
CA GLU A 157 -5.69 21.47 -9.18
C GLU A 157 -5.00 20.59 -10.24
N CYS A 158 -5.71 20.23 -11.32
CA CYS A 158 -5.11 19.51 -12.46
C CYS A 158 -3.96 20.30 -13.07
N ALA A 159 -4.18 21.60 -13.32
CA ALA A 159 -3.15 22.48 -13.88
C ALA A 159 -1.95 22.64 -12.93
N GLN A 160 -2.16 22.61 -11.62
CA GLN A 160 -1.06 22.60 -10.63
C GLN A 160 -0.28 21.29 -10.64
N LEU A 161 -0.97 20.14 -10.64
CA LEU A 161 -0.33 18.81 -10.67
C LEU A 161 0.53 18.62 -11.93
N ARG A 162 0.05 19.06 -13.09
CA ARG A 162 0.80 18.97 -14.37
C ARG A 162 2.14 19.69 -14.32
N LYS A 163 2.29 20.76 -13.53
CA LYS A 163 3.57 21.46 -13.38
C LYS A 163 4.64 20.62 -12.69
N CYS A 164 4.25 19.61 -11.93
CA CYS A 164 5.15 18.70 -11.21
C CYS A 164 5.50 17.45 -12.03
N PHE A 165 4.91 17.26 -13.22
CA PHE A 165 5.12 16.07 -14.02
C PHE A 165 6.36 16.22 -14.90
N ALA A 166 7.24 15.24 -14.82
CA ALA A 166 8.22 14.99 -15.87
C ALA A 166 7.49 14.40 -17.10
N LYS A 167 8.17 14.41 -18.25
CA LYS A 167 7.69 13.65 -19.40
C LYS A 167 7.78 12.16 -19.10
N LEU A 168 6.69 11.44 -19.31
CA LEU A 168 6.56 10.01 -19.06
C LEU A 168 5.95 9.35 -20.30
N TRP A 169 6.50 8.20 -20.67
CA TRP A 169 6.08 7.45 -21.86
C TRP A 169 5.86 5.99 -21.50
N GLY A 170 4.78 5.42 -22.01
CA GLY A 170 4.53 3.98 -21.97
C GLY A 170 5.34 3.26 -23.04
N LEU A 171 5.57 1.96 -22.84
CA LEU A 171 6.20 1.06 -23.81
C LEU A 171 5.24 -0.09 -24.20
N ASP A 172 3.94 0.16 -24.12
CA ASP A 172 2.88 -0.84 -24.28
C ASP A 172 2.78 -1.37 -25.72
N ASP A 173 3.08 -0.53 -26.71
CA ASP A 173 3.11 -0.89 -28.13
C ASP A 173 4.41 -0.42 -28.79
N LEU A 174 5.36 -1.33 -28.94
CA LEU A 174 6.65 -1.06 -29.60
C LEU A 174 6.53 -0.92 -31.13
N SER A 175 5.35 -1.18 -31.71
CA SER A 175 5.08 -0.94 -33.13
C SER A 175 4.60 0.48 -33.41
N ASP A 176 4.12 1.20 -32.39
CA ASP A 176 3.70 2.59 -32.50
C ASP A 176 4.90 3.51 -32.80
N ALA A 177 4.73 4.41 -33.79
CA ALA A 177 5.81 5.26 -34.27
C ALA A 177 6.32 6.23 -33.19
N SER A 178 5.42 6.75 -32.34
CA SER A 178 5.82 7.68 -31.26
C SER A 178 6.61 6.95 -30.17
N THR A 179 6.25 5.70 -29.89
CA THR A 179 6.99 4.83 -28.96
C THR A 179 8.38 4.50 -29.52
N GLN A 180 8.48 4.14 -30.80
CA GLN A 180 9.76 3.87 -31.46
C GLN A 180 10.69 5.08 -31.46
N GLU A 181 10.15 6.28 -31.67
CA GLU A 181 10.91 7.53 -31.61
C GLU A 181 11.51 7.76 -30.23
N VAL A 182 10.70 7.63 -29.17
CA VAL A 182 11.16 7.80 -27.78
C VAL A 182 12.21 6.76 -27.41
N VAL A 183 11.99 5.49 -27.78
CA VAL A 183 12.95 4.40 -27.54
C VAL A 183 14.27 4.67 -28.26
N SER A 184 14.21 5.07 -29.53
CA SER A 184 15.41 5.37 -30.33
C SER A 184 16.18 6.54 -29.74
N HIS A 185 15.49 7.60 -29.32
CA HIS A 185 16.10 8.76 -28.68
C HIS A 185 16.70 8.41 -27.32
N ALA A 186 16.03 7.57 -26.53
CA ALA A 186 16.51 7.10 -25.23
C ALA A 186 17.78 6.26 -25.37
N LYS A 187 17.85 5.34 -26.35
CA LYS A 187 19.06 4.57 -26.66
C LYS A 187 20.23 5.44 -27.11
N ALA A 188 19.96 6.48 -27.90
CA ALA A 188 20.99 7.41 -28.34
C ALA A 188 21.46 8.35 -27.22
N ASN A 189 20.62 8.64 -26.22
CA ASN A 189 20.89 9.60 -25.16
C ASN A 189 20.50 9.05 -23.77
N PRO A 190 21.10 7.94 -23.32
CA PRO A 190 20.58 7.19 -22.17
C PRO A 190 20.62 7.97 -20.85
N HIS A 191 21.58 8.89 -20.70
CA HIS A 191 21.73 9.78 -19.55
C HIS A 191 20.58 10.78 -19.34
N LEU A 192 19.68 10.92 -20.32
CA LEU A 192 18.47 11.77 -20.21
C LEU A 192 17.24 11.00 -19.73
N TYR A 193 17.33 9.67 -19.59
CA TYR A 193 16.20 8.80 -19.33
C TYR A 193 16.43 7.91 -18.11
N VAL A 194 15.32 7.42 -17.56
CA VAL A 194 15.32 6.34 -16.58
C VAL A 194 14.24 5.35 -16.97
N LEU A 195 14.59 4.08 -17.10
CA LEU A 195 13.65 3.00 -17.33
C LEU A 195 13.26 2.39 -15.99
N LYS A 196 11.95 2.30 -15.72
CA LYS A 196 11.43 1.86 -14.42
C LYS A 196 10.49 0.66 -14.61
N PRO A 197 10.77 -0.51 -14.01
CA PRO A 197 9.81 -1.60 -13.94
C PRO A 197 8.68 -1.27 -12.94
N GLN A 198 7.61 -2.07 -12.95
CA GLN A 198 6.53 -1.97 -11.96
C GLN A 198 6.94 -2.59 -10.61
N ARG A 199 7.95 -2.00 -9.98
CA ARG A 199 8.48 -2.41 -8.67
C ARG A 199 8.60 -1.19 -7.75
N GLU A 200 8.44 -1.44 -6.46
CA GLU A 200 8.73 -0.47 -5.40
C GLU A 200 9.96 -0.95 -4.57
N GLY A 201 10.47 -0.11 -3.68
CA GLY A 201 11.54 -0.51 -2.76
C GLY A 201 12.98 -0.18 -3.19
N GLY A 202 13.18 0.73 -4.15
CA GLY A 202 14.50 1.18 -4.59
C GLY A 202 15.29 0.11 -5.39
N GLY A 203 16.35 0.54 -6.08
CA GLY A 203 17.28 -0.39 -6.76
C GLY A 203 16.77 -1.11 -8.01
N ASN A 204 15.56 -0.81 -8.49
CA ASN A 204 14.97 -1.47 -9.66
C ASN A 204 15.07 -0.66 -10.96
N ASN A 205 15.57 0.57 -10.91
CA ASN A 205 15.63 1.44 -12.07
C ASN A 205 16.87 1.14 -12.92
N VAL A 206 16.72 1.27 -14.23
CA VAL A 206 17.77 1.10 -15.23
C VAL A 206 18.17 2.48 -15.77
N TYR A 207 19.48 2.73 -15.83
CA TYR A 207 20.08 4.02 -16.19
C TYR A 207 21.23 3.85 -17.19
N ASP A 208 21.57 4.93 -17.89
CA ASP A 208 22.83 5.07 -18.64
C ASP A 208 23.13 3.88 -19.55
N GLU A 209 24.32 3.27 -19.44
CA GLU A 209 24.77 2.18 -20.31
C GLU A 209 23.85 0.96 -20.26
N GLU A 210 23.18 0.70 -19.14
CA GLU A 210 22.23 -0.42 -19.02
C GLU A 210 20.92 -0.15 -19.79
N LEU A 211 20.64 1.12 -20.11
CA LEU A 211 19.49 1.53 -20.92
C LEU A 211 19.75 1.47 -22.43
N ALA A 212 21.02 1.59 -22.86
CA ALA A 212 21.43 1.70 -24.27
C ALA A 212 21.25 0.39 -25.07
#